data_AF-A0A7Y4T2R7-F1
#
_entry.id   AF-A0A7Y4T2R7-F1
#
_cell.length_a   1.000
_cell.length_b   1.000
_cell.length_c   1.000
_cell.angle_alpha   90.00
_cell.angle_beta   90.00
_cell.angle_gamma   90.00
#
_symmetry.space_group_name_H-M   'P 1'
#
loop_
_entity.id
_entity.type
_entity.pdbx_description
1 polymer ?
#
loop_
_entity_poly.entity_id
_entity_poly.type
_entity_poly.pdbx_seq_one_letter_code
_entity_poly.pdbx_strand_id
1 'polypeptide(L)'
;MKFRYINQIYFLLVVMIITFPTSCTEDLGLNSSKSVISFVFSTGPYEGQNLEFSSSNTSDLLNYYELNNRTRVFCNQLSSVDNKVLKSNSSINFAWTGNPIAGKFTTLNFANPGAPNSGDIEIDYQDGEYLSANIPSNVNIQVNEYNEVGNLVRGSFSFSTTLTYEKGSQMGTLATICTVTFSLVRGENRQ
;
A
#
# COMPACT_ATOMS: atom_id res chain seq x y z
N MET A 1 16.61 66.64 -38.37
CA MET A 1 17.09 65.25 -38.24
C MET A 1 16.28 64.54 -37.16
N LYS A 2 15.20 63.89 -37.59
CA LYS A 2 14.44 62.87 -36.84
C LYS A 2 15.10 61.51 -37.09
N PHE A 3 14.73 60.50 -36.30
CA PHE A 3 15.04 59.07 -36.46
C PHE A 3 16.38 58.57 -35.90
N ARG A 4 16.54 58.58 -34.57
CA ARG A 4 17.44 57.61 -33.89
C ARG A 4 16.90 56.96 -32.62
N TYR A 5 15.82 57.49 -32.02
CA TYR A 5 15.30 56.96 -30.74
C TYR A 5 14.25 55.86 -30.85
N ILE A 6 13.66 55.63 -32.04
CA ILE A 6 12.60 54.63 -32.20
C ILE A 6 13.17 53.19 -32.20
N ASN A 7 14.41 53.00 -32.70
CA ASN A 7 14.99 51.65 -32.82
C ASN A 7 15.47 51.03 -31.50
N GLN A 8 15.75 51.82 -30.45
CA GLN A 8 16.17 51.26 -29.16
C GLN A 8 14.99 50.79 -28.31
N ILE A 9 13.81 51.41 -28.45
CA ILE A 9 12.61 51.00 -27.73
C ILE A 9 12.10 49.64 -28.25
N TYR A 10 12.12 49.43 -29.58
CA TYR A 10 11.74 48.13 -30.15
C TYR A 10 12.71 47.01 -29.79
N PHE A 11 14.02 47.29 -29.69
CA PHE A 11 15.00 46.27 -29.30
C PHE A 11 14.83 45.82 -27.85
N LEU A 12 14.49 46.74 -26.94
CA LEU A 12 14.20 46.42 -25.54
C LEU A 12 12.90 45.64 -25.36
N LEU A 13 11.87 45.92 -26.18
CA LEU A 13 10.58 45.23 -26.12
C LEU A 13 10.64 43.80 -26.68
N VAL A 14 11.50 43.54 -27.67
CA VAL A 14 11.71 42.18 -28.22
C VAL A 14 12.53 41.29 -27.28
N VAL A 15 13.50 41.84 -26.54
CA VAL A 15 14.31 41.06 -25.58
C VAL A 15 13.52 40.70 -24.32
N MET A 16 12.52 41.50 -23.93
CA MET A 16 11.67 41.21 -22.76
C MET A 16 10.64 40.09 -23.00
N ILE A 17 10.43 39.66 -24.26
CA ILE A 17 9.48 38.59 -24.62
C ILE A 17 10.14 37.19 -24.61
N ILE A 18 11.48 37.10 -24.57
CA ILE A 18 12.21 35.82 -24.70
C ILE A 18 12.72 35.27 -23.35
N THR A 19 12.35 35.88 -22.22
CA THR A 19 12.71 35.39 -20.87
C THR A 19 11.48 35.13 -20.01
N PHE A 20 10.49 34.43 -20.56
CA PHE A 20 9.77 33.47 -19.75
C PHE A 20 10.57 32.18 -19.80
N PRO A 21 11.32 31.79 -18.74
CA PRO A 21 11.38 30.37 -18.49
C PRO A 21 9.91 29.96 -18.34
N THR A 22 9.38 29.27 -19.34
CA THR A 22 8.39 28.25 -19.07
C THR A 22 9.08 27.29 -18.10
N SER A 23 9.08 27.65 -16.82
CA SER A 23 8.91 26.65 -15.81
C SER A 23 7.59 25.98 -16.19
N CYS A 24 7.69 24.96 -17.05
CA CYS A 24 7.15 23.68 -16.63
C CYS A 24 7.72 23.49 -15.21
N THR A 25 6.99 24.02 -14.23
CA THR A 25 6.65 23.14 -13.13
C THR A 25 6.12 21.91 -13.85
N GLU A 26 6.94 20.87 -13.95
CA GLU A 26 6.39 19.54 -13.84
C GLU A 26 5.40 19.69 -12.69
N ASP A 27 4.13 19.65 -13.06
CA ASP A 27 3.02 19.52 -12.14
C ASP A 27 3.54 18.53 -11.12
N LEU A 28 3.76 18.99 -9.88
CA LEU A 28 4.21 18.16 -8.77
C LEU A 28 3.11 17.13 -8.67
N GLY A 29 3.32 16.04 -9.41
CA GLY A 29 2.26 15.12 -9.76
C GLY A 29 1.63 14.77 -8.46
N LEU A 30 0.34 15.07 -8.32
CA LEU A 30 -0.56 14.50 -7.33
C LEU A 30 0.05 13.16 -6.95
N ASN A 31 0.72 13.11 -5.79
CA ASN A 31 1.49 11.94 -5.37
C ASN A 31 0.57 10.78 -5.66
N SER A 32 0.91 9.94 -6.63
CA SER A 32 -0.01 8.89 -7.03
C SER A 32 -0.14 8.03 -5.79
N SER A 33 -1.25 8.18 -5.06
CA SER A 33 -1.52 7.53 -3.78
C SER A 33 -1.83 6.08 -4.10
N LYS A 34 -0.84 5.37 -4.59
CA LYS A 34 -0.94 3.98 -4.96
C LYS A 34 -0.79 3.17 -3.68
N SER A 35 -1.83 2.43 -3.35
CA SER A 35 -1.77 1.47 -2.25
C SER A 35 -0.84 0.32 -2.64
N VAL A 36 0.14 0.06 -1.80
CA VAL A 36 1.10 -1.03 -1.94
C VAL A 36 1.19 -1.78 -0.63
N ILE A 37 1.17 -3.09 -0.71
CA ILE A 37 1.43 -4.00 0.40
C ILE A 37 2.43 -5.04 -0.06
N SER A 38 3.45 -5.29 0.76
CA SER A 38 4.46 -6.28 0.46
C SER A 38 4.69 -7.20 1.64
N PHE A 39 5.19 -8.39 1.35
CA PHE A 39 5.65 -9.30 2.38
C PHE A 39 6.86 -10.12 1.97
N VAL A 40 7.63 -10.49 2.99
CA VAL A 40 8.83 -11.31 2.88
C VAL A 40 8.72 -12.46 3.86
N PHE A 41 8.92 -13.68 3.36
CA PHE A 41 9.00 -14.88 4.18
C PHE A 41 10.46 -15.19 4.53
N SER A 42 10.72 -15.61 5.76
CA SER A 42 12.07 -15.94 6.23
C SER A 42 12.55 -17.33 5.79
N THR A 43 11.64 -18.20 5.37
CA THR A 43 11.92 -19.56 4.90
C THR A 43 10.86 -20.00 3.90
N GLY A 44 11.20 -21.00 3.07
CA GLY A 44 10.27 -21.64 2.13
C GLY A 44 10.50 -21.25 0.67
N PRO A 45 9.56 -21.61 -0.22
CA PRO A 45 9.74 -21.42 -1.67
C PRO A 45 9.80 -19.95 -2.12
N TYR A 46 9.36 -19.02 -1.27
CA TYR A 46 9.40 -17.57 -1.47
C TYR A 46 10.38 -16.86 -0.52
N GLU A 47 11.32 -17.61 0.08
CA GLU A 47 12.29 -17.07 1.04
C GLU A 47 13.06 -15.88 0.49
N GLY A 48 13.11 -14.79 1.28
CA GLY A 48 13.85 -13.57 0.95
C GLY A 48 13.27 -12.75 -0.20
N GLN A 49 12.22 -13.23 -0.88
CA GLN A 49 11.58 -12.51 -1.98
C GLN A 49 10.63 -11.45 -1.41
N ASN A 50 10.72 -10.23 -1.92
CA ASN A 50 9.73 -9.18 -1.63
C ASN A 50 8.55 -9.35 -2.58
N LEU A 51 7.49 -9.99 -2.10
CA LEU A 51 6.25 -10.15 -2.85
C LEU A 51 5.42 -8.88 -2.68
N GLU A 52 5.31 -8.09 -3.74
CA GLU A 52 4.68 -6.77 -3.71
C GLU A 52 3.39 -6.74 -4.52
N PHE A 53 2.34 -6.24 -3.89
CA PHE A 53 0.99 -6.17 -4.44
C PHE A 53 0.48 -4.76 -4.37
N SER A 54 -0.28 -4.38 -5.39
CA SER A 54 -1.04 -3.14 -5.41
C SER A 54 -2.49 -3.42 -5.70
N SER A 55 -3.37 -2.50 -5.30
CA SER A 55 -4.77 -2.55 -5.68
C SER A 55 -5.14 -1.27 -6.42
N SER A 56 -5.92 -1.42 -7.48
CA SER A 56 -6.49 -0.31 -8.26
C SER A 56 -7.69 0.32 -7.57
N ASN A 57 -8.33 -0.40 -6.64
CA ASN A 57 -9.47 0.09 -5.88
C ASN A 57 -8.99 0.66 -4.54
N THR A 58 -8.74 1.97 -4.47
CA THR A 58 -8.13 2.60 -3.30
C THR A 58 -9.12 3.04 -2.22
N SER A 59 -10.42 3.15 -2.53
CA SER A 59 -11.39 3.80 -1.62
C SER A 59 -11.72 2.97 -0.37
N ASP A 60 -11.46 1.66 -0.39
CA ASP A 60 -11.94 0.73 0.65
C ASP A 60 -10.86 -0.18 1.26
N LEU A 61 -9.59 0.08 0.97
CA LEU A 61 -8.50 -0.80 1.41
C LEU A 61 -8.21 -0.68 2.89
N LEU A 62 -8.27 0.54 3.45
CA LEU A 62 -8.02 0.83 4.86
C LEU A 62 -9.11 1.75 5.39
N ASN A 63 -9.94 1.24 6.30
CA ASN A 63 -11.07 1.97 6.87
C ASN A 63 -10.98 2.02 8.39
N TYR A 64 -11.18 3.19 8.98
CA TYR A 64 -11.27 3.37 10.44
C TYR A 64 -12.74 3.36 10.88
N TYR A 65 -13.06 2.62 11.94
CA TYR A 65 -14.40 2.45 12.49
C TYR A 65 -14.48 3.09 13.88
N GLU A 66 -15.21 4.20 13.97
CA GLU A 66 -15.24 5.08 15.14
C GLU A 66 -15.89 4.40 16.36
N LEU A 67 -16.98 3.65 16.15
CA LEU A 67 -17.75 3.02 17.22
C LEU A 67 -16.91 2.10 18.12
N ASN A 68 -15.90 1.46 17.54
CA ASN A 68 -15.10 0.44 18.22
C ASN A 68 -13.60 0.77 18.28
N ASN A 69 -13.17 1.93 17.76
CA ASN A 69 -11.77 2.31 17.57
C ASN A 69 -10.97 1.18 16.90
N ARG A 70 -11.42 0.76 15.71
CA ARG A 70 -10.79 -0.32 14.94
C ARG A 70 -10.46 0.15 13.55
N THR A 71 -9.31 -0.25 13.04
CA THR A 71 -8.97 -0.10 11.62
C THR A 71 -8.99 -1.46 10.96
N ARG A 72 -9.66 -1.55 9.81
CA ARG A 72 -9.67 -2.74 8.96
C ARG A 72 -8.86 -2.46 7.71
N VAL A 73 -7.98 -3.40 7.38
CA VAL A 73 -7.37 -3.51 6.07
C VAL A 73 -8.00 -4.69 5.32
N PHE A 74 -8.50 -4.43 4.12
CA PHE A 74 -9.04 -5.45 3.22
C PHE A 74 -8.67 -5.11 1.79
N CYS A 75 -7.58 -5.70 1.31
CA CYS A 75 -7.11 -5.53 -0.05
C CYS A 75 -7.57 -6.71 -0.90
N ASN A 76 -8.35 -6.43 -1.94
CA ASN A 76 -8.75 -7.39 -2.97
C ASN A 76 -8.43 -6.82 -4.36
N GLN A 77 -8.71 -7.61 -5.40
CA GLN A 77 -8.38 -7.24 -6.80
C GLN A 77 -6.90 -6.84 -6.91
N LEU A 78 -6.05 -7.65 -6.28
CA LEU A 78 -4.63 -7.42 -6.21
C LEU A 78 -4.00 -7.55 -7.60
N SER A 79 -3.01 -6.73 -7.85
CA SER A 79 -2.09 -6.81 -8.99
C SER A 79 -0.68 -6.97 -8.45
N SER A 80 -0.01 -8.04 -8.88
CA SER A 80 1.38 -8.28 -8.53
C SER A 80 2.30 -7.33 -9.30
N VAL A 81 3.33 -6.81 -8.64
CA VAL A 81 4.31 -5.90 -9.27
C VAL A 81 5.31 -6.67 -10.16
N ASP A 82 5.45 -7.98 -9.95
CA ASP A 82 6.26 -8.87 -10.80
C ASP A 82 5.56 -9.28 -12.12
N ASN A 83 4.41 -8.67 -12.43
CA ASN A 83 3.56 -8.94 -13.60
C ASN A 83 2.97 -10.36 -13.66
N LYS A 84 3.02 -11.14 -12.58
CA LYS A 84 2.20 -12.36 -12.49
C LYS A 84 0.72 -11.98 -12.40
N VAL A 85 -0.11 -12.67 -13.16
CA VAL A 85 -1.56 -12.42 -13.15
C VAL A 85 -2.20 -13.16 -11.98
N LEU A 86 -2.96 -12.43 -11.17
CA LEU A 86 -3.65 -12.96 -9.99
C LEU A 86 -5.10 -13.33 -10.33
N LYS A 87 -5.64 -14.32 -9.61
CA LYS A 87 -7.07 -14.61 -9.58
C LYS A 87 -7.79 -13.57 -8.72
N SER A 88 -9.05 -13.31 -9.05
CA SER A 88 -9.87 -12.26 -8.42
C SER A 88 -10.17 -12.48 -6.94
N ASN A 89 -10.06 -13.71 -6.45
CA ASN A 89 -10.24 -14.07 -5.04
C ASN A 89 -8.98 -13.81 -4.19
N SER A 90 -7.85 -13.45 -4.80
CA SER A 90 -6.64 -13.10 -4.04
C SER A 90 -6.92 -11.90 -3.14
N SER A 91 -6.58 -12.03 -1.86
CA SER A 91 -6.85 -11.00 -0.86
C SER A 91 -5.78 -10.95 0.24
N ILE A 92 -5.66 -9.78 0.84
CA ILE A 92 -4.86 -9.57 2.05
C ILE A 92 -5.72 -8.80 3.02
N ASN A 93 -5.93 -9.34 4.21
CA ASN A 93 -6.78 -8.71 5.20
C ASN A 93 -6.27 -8.87 6.61
N PHE A 94 -6.44 -7.82 7.40
CA PHE A 94 -6.14 -7.80 8.83
C PHE A 94 -6.80 -6.58 9.47
N ALA A 95 -6.82 -6.52 10.79
CA ALA A 95 -7.32 -5.37 11.51
C ALA A 95 -6.51 -5.13 12.79
N TRP A 96 -6.60 -3.92 13.32
CA TRP A 96 -6.04 -3.56 14.62
C TRP A 96 -6.99 -2.63 15.39
N THR A 97 -6.74 -2.49 16.69
CA THR A 97 -7.46 -1.53 17.55
C THR A 97 -6.56 -0.35 17.89
N GLY A 98 -7.16 0.83 17.99
CA GLY A 98 -6.52 2.05 18.42
C GLY A 98 -7.09 3.28 17.73
N ASN A 99 -6.68 4.44 18.19
CA ASN A 99 -7.01 5.71 17.55
C ASN A 99 -6.28 5.85 16.20
N PRO A 100 -6.81 6.65 15.27
CA PRO A 100 -6.25 6.85 13.93
C PRO A 100 -5.02 7.78 13.95
N ILE A 101 -3.95 7.33 14.61
CA ILE A 101 -2.68 8.05 14.80
C ILE A 101 -1.49 7.13 14.49
N ALA A 102 -0.30 7.70 14.29
CA ALA A 102 0.93 6.90 14.25
C ALA A 102 1.23 6.32 15.65
N GLY A 103 1.80 5.12 15.70
CA GLY A 103 2.08 4.46 16.97
C GLY A 103 2.21 2.94 16.88
N LYS A 104 2.20 2.31 18.05
CA LYS A 104 2.21 0.85 18.20
C LYS A 104 0.80 0.37 18.48
N PHE A 105 0.40 -0.66 17.76
CA PHE A 105 -0.92 -1.27 17.83
C PHE A 105 -0.81 -2.77 17.91
N THR A 106 -1.95 -3.42 18.06
CA THR A 106 -2.04 -4.87 18.17
C THR A 106 -3.11 -5.37 17.22
N THR A 107 -2.78 -6.42 16.44
CA THR A 107 -3.74 -7.03 15.52
C THR A 107 -4.89 -7.68 16.26
N LEU A 108 -6.07 -7.68 15.64
CA LEU A 108 -7.27 -8.34 16.14
C LEU A 108 -8.14 -8.79 14.98
N ASN A 109 -8.99 -9.78 15.21
CA ASN A 109 -10.02 -10.14 14.25
C ASN A 109 -11.14 -9.09 14.27
N PHE A 110 -11.43 -8.52 13.10
CA PHE A 110 -12.36 -7.40 12.99
C PHE A 110 -13.77 -7.74 13.50
N ALA A 111 -14.29 -8.93 13.15
CA ALA A 111 -15.65 -9.37 13.47
C ALA A 111 -15.75 -9.97 14.88
N ASN A 112 -14.76 -10.76 15.30
CA ASN A 112 -14.73 -11.42 16.59
C ASN A 112 -13.37 -11.24 17.28
N PRO A 113 -13.16 -10.17 18.08
CA PRO A 113 -11.87 -9.86 18.70
C PRO A 113 -11.23 -10.99 19.53
N GLY A 114 -12.02 -11.99 19.99
CA GLY A 114 -11.52 -13.17 20.70
C GLY A 114 -11.00 -14.29 19.79
N ALA A 115 -11.13 -14.16 18.46
CA ALA A 115 -10.65 -15.15 17.52
C ALA A 115 -9.11 -15.16 17.44
N PRO A 116 -8.49 -16.34 17.22
CA PRO A 116 -7.03 -16.48 17.23
C PRO A 116 -6.34 -15.79 16.05
N ASN A 117 -7.04 -15.53 14.95
CA ASN A 117 -6.48 -14.94 13.73
C ASN A 117 -7.12 -13.57 13.46
N SER A 118 -6.30 -12.55 13.20
CA SER A 118 -6.77 -11.22 12.81
C SER A 118 -7.23 -11.11 11.37
N GLY A 119 -6.77 -12.03 10.53
CA GLY A 119 -6.99 -12.07 9.09
C GLY A 119 -5.99 -13.02 8.43
N ASP A 120 -5.75 -12.83 7.15
CA ASP A 120 -5.01 -13.77 6.31
C ASP A 120 -4.45 -13.11 5.04
N ILE A 121 -3.50 -13.80 4.44
CA ILE A 121 -2.93 -13.54 3.12
C ILE A 121 -3.32 -14.73 2.26
N GLU A 122 -4.03 -14.50 1.17
CA GLU A 122 -4.43 -15.51 0.18
C GLU A 122 -4.06 -14.98 -1.20
N ILE A 123 -3.04 -15.56 -1.83
CA ILE A 123 -2.60 -15.16 -3.17
C ILE A 123 -2.70 -16.37 -4.08
N ASP A 124 -3.56 -16.25 -5.08
CA ASP A 124 -3.76 -17.24 -6.12
C ASP A 124 -3.31 -16.67 -7.46
N TYR A 125 -2.33 -17.30 -8.09
CA TYR A 125 -1.86 -16.94 -9.43
C TYR A 125 -2.64 -17.71 -10.50
N GLN A 126 -2.78 -17.13 -11.70
CA GLN A 126 -3.47 -17.79 -12.82
C GLN A 126 -2.71 -19.00 -13.36
N ASP A 127 -1.39 -19.08 -13.13
CA ASP A 127 -0.54 -20.21 -13.51
C ASP A 127 -0.73 -21.45 -12.58
N GLY A 128 -1.57 -21.34 -11.56
CA GLY A 128 -1.87 -22.40 -10.61
C GLY A 128 -1.07 -22.32 -9.32
N GLU A 129 -0.03 -21.47 -9.26
CA GLU A 129 0.68 -21.24 -8.01
C GLU A 129 -0.23 -20.55 -6.99
N TYR A 130 -0.03 -20.87 -5.71
CA TYR A 130 -0.71 -20.16 -4.64
C TYR A 130 0.15 -20.10 -3.38
N LEU A 131 -0.18 -19.16 -2.52
CA LEU A 131 0.26 -19.14 -1.15
C LEU A 131 -0.83 -18.64 -0.23
N SER A 132 -0.87 -19.19 0.98
CA SER A 132 -1.79 -18.77 2.03
C SER A 132 -1.10 -18.77 3.39
N ALA A 133 -1.36 -17.74 4.18
CA ALA A 133 -0.86 -17.59 5.54
C ALA A 133 -1.87 -16.88 6.42
N ASN A 134 -2.15 -17.43 7.61
CA ASN A 134 -2.98 -16.77 8.61
C ASN A 134 -2.16 -15.73 9.38
N ILE A 135 -2.75 -14.57 9.65
CA ILE A 135 -2.18 -13.52 10.49
C ILE A 135 -2.75 -13.71 11.91
N PRO A 136 -1.92 -14.03 12.93
CA PRO A 136 -2.40 -14.17 14.29
C PRO A 136 -2.95 -12.85 14.86
N SER A 137 -3.93 -12.96 15.76
CA SER A 137 -4.27 -11.88 16.66
C SER A 137 -3.12 -11.62 17.64
N ASN A 138 -3.10 -10.44 18.25
CA ASN A 138 -2.10 -10.03 19.24
C ASN A 138 -0.66 -9.82 18.69
N VAL A 139 -0.51 -9.63 17.38
CA VAL A 139 0.76 -9.26 16.75
C VAL A 139 0.96 -7.74 16.86
N ASN A 140 2.17 -7.31 17.22
CA ASN A 140 2.48 -5.89 17.29
C ASN A 140 2.61 -5.29 15.87
N ILE A 141 1.81 -4.26 15.61
CA ILE A 141 1.89 -3.41 14.41
C ILE A 141 2.58 -2.10 14.77
N GLN A 142 3.53 -1.68 13.94
CA GLN A 142 4.09 -0.33 13.97
C GLN A 142 3.52 0.48 12.81
N VAL A 143 2.76 1.54 13.11
CA VAL A 143 2.35 2.54 12.12
C VAL A 143 3.27 3.76 12.28
N ASN A 144 3.96 4.11 11.21
CA ASN A 144 4.91 5.22 11.16
C ASN A 144 4.23 6.52 10.71
N GLU A 145 3.26 6.41 9.80
CA GLU A 145 2.50 7.54 9.28
C GLU A 145 1.02 7.17 9.26
N TYR A 146 0.17 8.03 9.82
CA TYR A 146 -1.28 7.91 9.75
C TYR A 146 -1.85 9.24 9.27
N ASN A 147 -1.83 9.45 7.95
CA ASN A 147 -2.26 10.71 7.36
C ASN A 147 -3.79 10.84 7.29
N GLU A 148 -4.25 11.99 6.83
CA GLU A 148 -5.65 12.28 6.55
C GLU A 148 -6.25 11.38 5.45
N VAL A 149 -7.59 11.38 5.34
CA VAL A 149 -8.31 10.60 4.33
C VAL A 149 -7.83 10.96 2.93
N GLY A 150 -7.64 9.96 2.06
CA GLY A 150 -7.09 10.12 0.72
C GLY A 150 -5.55 10.13 0.66
N ASN A 151 -4.86 10.25 1.80
CA ASN A 151 -3.42 10.15 1.92
C ASN A 151 -2.97 8.79 2.48
N LEU A 152 -1.66 8.54 2.48
CA LEU A 152 -1.09 7.23 2.82
C LEU A 152 -1.01 7.00 4.34
N VAL A 153 -1.30 5.77 4.75
CA VAL A 153 -0.93 5.19 6.06
C VAL A 153 0.18 4.19 5.82
N ARG A 154 1.29 4.33 6.55
CA ARG A 154 2.48 3.50 6.39
C ARG A 154 2.82 2.76 7.66
N GLY A 155 3.11 1.48 7.55
CA GLY A 155 3.48 0.66 8.70
C GLY A 155 4.02 -0.70 8.33
N SER A 156 4.37 -1.47 9.35
CA SER A 156 4.88 -2.83 9.20
C SER A 156 4.68 -3.66 10.46
N PHE A 157 4.78 -4.98 10.29
CA PHE A 157 4.76 -5.96 11.37
C PHE A 157 5.34 -7.30 10.92
N SER A 158 5.75 -8.12 11.87
CA SER A 158 6.25 -9.47 11.61
C SER A 158 5.56 -10.47 12.54
N PHE A 159 5.29 -11.67 12.04
CA PHE A 159 4.62 -12.73 12.79
C PHE A 159 5.08 -14.11 12.34
N SER A 160 5.04 -15.07 13.27
CA SER A 160 5.21 -16.48 12.96
C SER A 160 3.90 -17.05 12.43
N THR A 161 3.97 -17.86 11.38
CA THR A 161 2.80 -18.50 10.76
C THR A 161 3.18 -19.81 10.09
N THR A 162 2.17 -20.57 9.64
CA THR A 162 2.36 -21.68 8.71
C THR A 162 2.00 -21.22 7.31
N LEU A 163 2.97 -21.25 6.41
CA LEU A 163 2.78 -20.98 4.98
C LEU A 163 2.30 -22.26 4.29
N THR A 164 1.12 -22.21 3.70
CA THR A 164 0.64 -23.24 2.75
C THR A 164 0.89 -22.74 1.35
N TYR A 165 1.41 -23.57 0.45
CA TYR A 165 1.79 -23.11 -0.89
C TYR A 165 1.70 -24.19 -1.96
N GLU A 166 1.63 -23.74 -3.21
CA GLU A 166 2.00 -24.48 -4.42
C GLU A 166 2.90 -23.60 -5.28
N LYS A 167 4.11 -24.07 -5.59
CA LYS A 167 5.07 -23.38 -6.47
C LYS A 167 5.72 -24.38 -7.43
N GLY A 168 5.63 -24.16 -8.73
CA GLY A 168 6.16 -25.09 -9.73
C GLY A 168 5.74 -26.56 -9.49
N SER A 169 4.45 -26.79 -9.21
CA SER A 169 3.87 -28.11 -8.87
C SER A 169 4.33 -28.75 -7.55
N GLN A 170 5.13 -28.04 -6.74
CA GLN A 170 5.47 -28.47 -5.39
C GLN A 170 4.47 -27.88 -4.40
N MET A 171 3.67 -28.74 -3.77
CA MET A 171 2.79 -28.36 -2.67
C MET A 171 3.44 -28.61 -1.32
N GLY A 172 3.19 -27.75 -0.34
CA GLY A 172 3.71 -27.96 1.00
C GLY A 172 3.12 -27.05 2.05
N THR A 173 3.46 -27.37 3.30
CA THR A 173 3.23 -26.50 4.46
C THR A 173 4.52 -26.39 5.25
N LEU A 174 4.86 -25.19 5.73
CA LEU A 174 6.02 -24.99 6.60
C LEU A 174 5.82 -23.82 7.56
N ALA A 175 6.48 -23.89 8.70
CA ALA A 175 6.54 -22.78 9.65
C ALA A 175 7.55 -21.73 9.15
N THR A 176 7.17 -20.46 9.18
CA THR A 176 8.00 -19.34 8.72
C THR A 176 7.67 -18.06 9.49
N ILE A 177 8.54 -17.05 9.38
CA ILE A 177 8.22 -15.69 9.79
C ILE A 177 7.84 -14.90 8.54
N CYS A 178 6.68 -14.28 8.57
CA CYS A 178 6.23 -13.35 7.55
C CYS A 178 6.40 -11.92 8.08
N THR A 179 7.05 -11.06 7.30
CA THR A 179 7.10 -9.62 7.55
C THR A 179 6.23 -8.92 6.52
N VAL A 180 5.26 -8.13 6.98
CA VAL A 180 4.36 -7.34 6.14
C VAL A 180 4.77 -5.88 6.25
N THR A 181 4.89 -5.21 5.11
CA THR A 181 5.04 -3.75 5.01
C THR A 181 3.90 -3.20 4.17
N PHE A 182 3.29 -2.10 4.60
CA PHE A 182 2.14 -1.53 3.91
C PHE A 182 2.26 -0.01 3.78
N SER A 183 1.79 0.50 2.64
CA SER A 183 1.61 1.91 2.33
C SER A 183 0.25 2.03 1.63
N LEU A 184 -0.81 2.26 2.40
CA LEU A 184 -2.19 2.15 1.95
C LEU A 184 -2.87 3.52 1.98
N VAL A 185 -3.65 3.84 0.96
CA VAL A 185 -4.54 5.01 0.99
C VAL A 185 -5.57 4.85 2.10
N ARG A 186 -5.69 5.87 2.93
CA ARG A 186 -6.71 5.94 3.98
C ARG A 186 -8.09 6.20 3.36
N GLY A 187 -9.01 5.26 3.57
CA GLY A 187 -10.43 5.44 3.31
C GLY A 187 -11.12 6.31 4.38
N GLU A 188 -12.39 6.60 4.14
CA GLU A 188 -13.20 7.42 5.04
C GLU A 188 -13.39 6.75 6.42
N ASN A 189 -13.72 7.57 7.42
CA ASN A 189 -14.16 7.02 8.70
C ASN A 189 -15.56 6.41 8.53
N ARG A 190 -15.72 5.22 9.10
CA ARG A 190 -16.97 4.47 9.13
C ARG A 190 -17.59 4.61 10.51
N GLN A 191 -18.91 4.78 10.52
CA GLN A 191 -19.74 4.76 11.73
C GLN A 191 -19.97 3.32 12.19
#